data_AF-A0A1F3QGY9-F1
#
_entry.id   AF-A0A1F3QGY9-F1
#
_cell.length_a   1.000
_cell.length_b   1.000
_cell.length_c   1.000
_cell.angle_alpha   90.00
_cell.angle_beta   90.00
_cell.angle_gamma   90.00
#
_symmetry.space_group_name_H-M   'P 1'
#
loop_
_entity.id
_entity.type
_entity.pdbx_description
1 polymer ?
#
loop_
_entity_poly.entity_id
_entity_poly.type
_entity_poly.pdbx_seq_one_letter_code
_entity_poly.pdbx_strand_id
1 'polypeptide(L)'
;MEIKDTLVIAKEFKDNPGARDREDGPHSGQEFLEDYLLQRFNKAVEGNYILLVDLTGVWGYPSSFVSGSFGKLSMDRGSALVLKHLQFKSEKNPLSIEKVISEIKDPTPKK
;
A
#
# COMPACT_ATOMS: atom_id res chain seq x y z
N MET A 1 -6.07 -11.93 -14.43
CA MET A 1 -7.03 -11.00 -13.79
C MET A 1 -6.85 -9.65 -14.45
N GLU A 2 -7.92 -8.86 -14.51
CA GLU A 2 -7.92 -7.51 -15.06
C GLU A 2 -7.94 -6.47 -13.94
N ILE A 3 -7.48 -5.25 -14.25
CA ILE A 3 -7.57 -4.11 -13.32
C ILE A 3 -9.00 -3.56 -13.39
N LYS A 4 -9.70 -3.54 -12.24
CA LYS A 4 -11.08 -2.98 -12.15
C LYS A 4 -11.19 -1.79 -11.20
N ASP A 5 -10.17 -1.54 -10.40
CA ASP A 5 -10.14 -0.44 -9.43
C ASP A 5 -8.74 0.17 -9.42
N THR A 6 -8.65 1.46 -9.11
CA THR A 6 -7.40 2.20 -8.99
C THR A 6 -7.44 3.08 -7.74
N LEU A 7 -6.40 2.98 -6.91
CA LEU A 7 -6.20 3.80 -5.73
C LEU A 7 -4.98 4.71 -5.96
N VAL A 8 -5.21 6.02 -6.10
CA VAL A 8 -4.17 7.01 -6.36
C VAL A 8 -3.79 7.71 -5.06
N ILE A 9 -2.65 7.32 -4.46
CA ILE A 9 -2.28 7.75 -3.10
C ILE A 9 -2.19 9.28 -2.99
N ALA A 10 -1.53 9.94 -3.94
CA ALA A 10 -1.35 11.39 -3.91
C ALA A 10 -2.67 12.19 -4.00
N LYS A 11 -3.72 11.61 -4.61
CA LYS A 11 -5.01 12.27 -4.81
C LYS A 11 -6.02 11.92 -3.73
N GLU A 12 -6.02 10.66 -3.30
CA GLU A 12 -7.06 10.12 -2.43
C GLU A 12 -6.64 10.11 -0.95
N PHE A 13 -5.33 10.11 -0.68
CA PHE A 13 -4.78 10.13 0.67
C PHE A 13 -3.93 11.38 0.91
N LYS A 14 -2.66 11.33 0.48
CA LYS A 14 -1.73 12.46 0.62
C LYS A 14 -0.51 12.27 -0.28
N ASP A 15 0.03 13.40 -0.75
CA ASP A 15 1.28 13.50 -1.51
C ASP A 15 2.55 13.43 -0.64
N ASN A 16 2.40 13.55 0.68
CA ASN A 16 3.48 13.41 1.67
C ASN A 16 3.05 12.47 2.82
N PRO A 17 3.02 11.14 2.59
CA PRO A 17 2.66 10.16 3.61
C PRO A 17 3.67 10.15 4.77
N GLY A 18 3.17 9.81 5.96
CA GLY A 18 3.85 10.08 7.23
C GLY A 18 4.30 8.83 7.99
N ALA A 19 3.89 8.76 9.26
CA ALA A 19 4.41 7.82 10.23
C ALA A 19 3.92 6.37 10.00
N ARG A 20 4.33 5.43 10.87
CA ARG A 20 3.89 4.04 10.80
C ARG A 20 2.45 3.92 11.29
N ASP A 21 2.24 4.32 12.54
CA ASP A 21 0.97 4.19 13.24
C ASP A 21 0.29 5.55 13.41
N ARG A 22 -1.04 5.59 13.62
CA ARG A 22 -1.80 6.85 13.76
C ARG A 22 -1.35 7.70 14.95
N GLU A 23 -0.84 7.05 15.99
CA GLU A 23 -0.38 7.70 17.22
C GLU A 23 0.94 8.47 17.03
N ASP A 24 1.74 8.07 16.04
CA ASP A 24 3.04 8.68 15.76
C ASP A 24 2.94 9.96 14.90
N GLY A 25 1.77 10.23 14.32
CA GLY A 25 1.51 11.43 13.52
C GLY A 25 0.46 11.24 12.43
N PRO A 26 0.05 12.35 11.77
CA PRO A 26 -0.96 12.32 10.73
C PRO A 26 -0.47 11.61 9.46
N HIS A 27 -1.41 11.18 8.62
CA HIS A 27 -1.15 10.56 7.32
C HIS A 27 -0.31 9.29 7.45
N SER A 28 -0.58 8.50 8.49
CA SER A 28 0.20 7.31 8.80
C SER A 28 -0.08 6.14 7.85
N GLY A 29 0.83 5.16 7.81
CA GLY A 29 0.63 3.92 7.07
C GLY A 29 -0.60 3.14 7.57
N GLN A 30 -0.81 3.15 8.89
CA GLN A 30 -2.00 2.56 9.50
C GLN A 30 -3.29 3.24 9.04
N GLU A 31 -3.32 4.58 9.01
CA GLU A 31 -4.48 5.35 8.51
C GLU A 31 -4.81 4.97 7.07
N PHE A 32 -3.80 4.98 6.19
CA PHE A 32 -3.97 4.60 4.79
C PHE A 32 -4.46 3.16 4.63
N LEU A 33 -3.93 2.23 5.43
CA LEU A 33 -4.33 0.83 5.38
C LEU A 33 -5.81 0.66 5.75
N GLU A 34 -6.20 1.15 6.92
CA GLU A 34 -7.51 0.90 7.52
C GLU A 34 -8.61 1.66 6.77
N ASP A 35 -8.36 2.90 6.38
CA ASP A 35 -9.40 3.80 5.85
C ASP A 35 -9.55 3.69 4.32
N TYR A 36 -8.51 3.26 3.60
CA TYR A 36 -8.50 3.26 2.12
C TYR A 36 -8.17 1.90 1.51
N LEU A 37 -7.02 1.33 1.85
CA LEU A 37 -6.48 0.16 1.15
C LEU A 37 -7.26 -1.13 1.48
N LEU A 38 -7.56 -1.37 2.74
CA LEU A 38 -8.11 -2.65 3.22
C LEU A 38 -9.48 -2.94 2.59
N GLN A 39 -10.38 -1.96 2.54
CA GLN A 39 -11.69 -2.14 1.94
C GLN A 39 -11.60 -2.48 0.45
N ARG A 40 -10.77 -1.76 -0.32
CA ARG A 40 -10.61 -2.00 -1.77
C ARG A 40 -9.90 -3.32 -2.05
N PHE A 41 -8.91 -3.67 -1.23
CA PHE A 41 -8.24 -4.97 -1.33
C PHE A 41 -9.21 -6.12 -1.11
N ASN A 42 -10.05 -6.07 -0.07
CA ASN A 42 -11.04 -7.12 0.19
C ASN A 42 -12.00 -7.28 -1.00
N LYS A 43 -12.51 -6.16 -1.55
CA LYS A 43 -13.34 -6.18 -2.77
C LYS A 43 -12.61 -6.80 -3.97
N ALA A 44 -11.32 -6.53 -4.14
CA ALA A 44 -10.49 -7.11 -5.19
C ALA A 44 -10.34 -8.63 -5.05
N VAL A 45 -10.17 -9.11 -3.82
CA VAL A 45 -10.13 -10.54 -3.51
C VAL A 45 -11.47 -11.21 -3.76
N GLU A 46 -12.57 -10.65 -3.24
CA GLU A 46 -13.92 -11.18 -3.40
C GLU A 46 -14.38 -11.18 -4.87
N GLY A 47 -14.06 -10.10 -5.59
CA GLY A 47 -14.39 -9.93 -7.01
C GLY A 47 -13.37 -10.54 -7.97
N ASN A 48 -12.30 -11.19 -7.47
CA ASN A 48 -11.22 -11.80 -8.23
C ASN A 48 -10.65 -10.88 -9.33
N TYR A 49 -10.34 -9.64 -8.96
CA TYR A 49 -9.76 -8.62 -9.84
C TYR A 49 -8.50 -7.99 -9.24
N ILE A 50 -7.80 -7.17 -10.03
CA ILE A 50 -6.61 -6.44 -9.58
C ILE A 50 -6.98 -5.01 -9.18
N LEU A 51 -6.57 -4.60 -7.99
CA LEU A 51 -6.51 -3.21 -7.56
C LEU A 51 -5.15 -2.64 -7.96
N LEU A 52 -5.16 -1.61 -8.82
CA LEU A 52 -3.96 -0.86 -9.16
C LEU A 52 -3.72 0.23 -8.11
N VAL A 53 -2.55 0.24 -7.48
CA VAL A 53 -2.13 1.29 -6.55
C VAL A 53 -1.16 2.21 -7.29
N ASP A 54 -1.56 3.46 -7.52
CA ASP A 54 -0.74 4.46 -8.16
C ASP A 54 0.07 5.23 -7.11
N LEU A 55 1.39 5.02 -7.16
CA LEU A 55 2.35 5.63 -6.28
C LEU A 55 2.85 7.00 -6.80
N THR A 56 2.40 7.42 -7.98
CA THR A 56 2.82 8.65 -8.65
C THR A 56 2.32 9.90 -7.92
N GLY A 57 3.13 10.96 -7.93
CA GLY A 57 2.76 12.26 -7.34
C GLY A 57 3.02 12.37 -5.84
N VAL A 58 3.62 11.34 -5.24
CA VAL A 58 4.09 11.37 -3.85
C VAL A 58 5.58 11.77 -3.81
N TRP A 59 5.94 12.68 -2.89
CA TRP A 59 7.32 13.18 -2.73
C TRP A 59 8.30 12.09 -2.31
N GLY A 60 7.84 11.15 -1.49
CA GLY A 60 8.57 9.97 -1.08
C GLY A 60 7.72 9.03 -0.24
N TYR A 61 8.14 7.77 -0.15
CA TYR A 61 7.50 6.76 0.68
C TYR A 61 8.41 6.39 1.85
N PRO A 62 8.18 6.93 3.06
CA PRO A 62 8.91 6.53 4.25
C PRO A 62 8.79 5.02 4.51
N SER A 63 9.85 4.40 5.04
CA SER A 63 9.80 2.96 5.37
C SER A 63 8.76 2.66 6.46
N SER A 64 8.56 3.61 7.39
CA SER A 64 7.49 3.58 8.39
C SER A 64 6.11 3.51 7.75
N PHE A 65 5.82 4.37 6.77
CA PHE A 65 4.55 4.34 6.06
C PHE A 65 4.35 3.02 5.32
N VAL A 66 5.36 2.55 4.58
CA VAL A 66 5.28 1.33 3.75
C VAL A 66 5.08 0.08 4.62
N SER A 67 5.80 -0.03 5.74
CA SER A 67 5.63 -1.13 6.71
C SER A 67 4.30 -1.04 7.47
N GLY A 68 3.86 0.16 7.85
CA GLY A 68 2.57 0.41 8.52
C GLY A 68 1.35 0.13 7.64
N SER A 69 1.54 0.16 6.32
CA SER A 69 0.48 -0.10 5.33
C SER A 69 0.62 -1.46 4.65
N PHE A 70 1.41 -1.54 3.59
CA PHE A 70 1.56 -2.74 2.75
C PHE A 70 2.23 -3.89 3.51
N GLY A 71 3.22 -3.60 4.36
CA GLY A 71 3.85 -4.61 5.21
C GLY A 71 2.84 -5.26 6.16
N LYS A 72 2.08 -4.44 6.90
CA LYS A 72 1.02 -4.90 7.80
C LYS A 72 -0.08 -5.69 7.08
N LEU A 73 -0.53 -5.22 5.90
CA LEU A 73 -1.46 -5.98 5.06
C LEU A 73 -0.90 -7.37 4.68
N SER A 74 0.38 -7.43 4.31
CA SER A 74 1.05 -8.69 3.96
C SER A 74 1.13 -9.65 5.14
N MET A 75 1.43 -9.14 6.34
CA MET A 75 1.41 -9.96 7.55
C MET A 75 0.01 -10.55 7.83
N ASP A 76 -1.04 -9.75 7.63
CA ASP A 76 -2.42 -10.13 7.96
C ASP A 76 -3.10 -11.01 6.89
N ARG A 77 -2.66 -10.93 5.63
CA ARG A 77 -3.32 -11.60 4.48
C ARG A 77 -2.41 -12.57 3.72
N GLY A 78 -1.10 -12.52 3.97
CA GLY A 78 -0.09 -13.29 3.26
C GLY A 78 0.37 -12.61 1.97
N SER A 79 1.69 -12.55 1.78
CA SER A 79 2.34 -11.89 0.64
C SER A 79 1.84 -12.39 -0.72
N ALA A 80 1.62 -13.69 -0.87
CA ALA A 80 1.13 -14.30 -2.10
C ALA A 80 -0.27 -13.78 -2.50
N LEU A 81 -1.18 -13.63 -1.53
CA LEU A 81 -2.53 -13.13 -1.80
C LEU A 81 -2.51 -11.64 -2.14
N VAL A 82 -1.68 -10.88 -1.43
CA VAL A 82 -1.49 -9.43 -1.65
C VAL A 82 -0.93 -9.17 -3.05
N LEU A 83 0.18 -9.82 -3.42
CA LEU A 83 0.80 -9.66 -4.74
C LEU A 83 -0.05 -10.22 -5.89
N LYS A 84 -1.00 -11.12 -5.59
CA LYS A 84 -1.96 -11.61 -6.59
C LYS A 84 -2.98 -10.52 -6.97
N HIS A 85 -3.45 -9.71 -6.02
CA HIS A 85 -4.55 -8.75 -6.25
C HIS A 85 -4.11 -7.29 -6.25
N LEU A 86 -2.89 -6.97 -5.84
CA LEU A 86 -2.32 -5.63 -5.95
C LEU A 86 -1.33 -5.55 -7.11
N GLN A 87 -1.47 -4.51 -7.92
CA GLN A 87 -0.42 -4.05 -8.83
C GLN A 87 -0.02 -2.62 -8.50
N PHE A 88 1.20 -2.24 -8.84
CA PHE A 88 1.76 -0.93 -8.49
C PHE A 88 2.20 -0.19 -9.75
N LYS A 89 1.90 1.10 -9.80
CA LYS A 89 2.37 2.03 -10.84
C LYS A 89 3.17 3.16 -10.19
N SER A 90 4.25 3.59 -10.85
CA SER A 90 5.02 4.78 -10.48
C SER A 90 5.69 5.33 -11.74
N GLU A 91 5.35 6.54 -12.17
CA GLU A 91 5.88 7.11 -13.42
C GLU A 91 7.31 7.67 -13.26
N LYS A 92 7.65 8.20 -12.08
CA LYS A 92 8.89 8.94 -11.86
C LYS A 92 9.90 8.20 -10.99
N ASN A 93 9.47 7.18 -10.24
CA ASN A 93 10.31 6.54 -9.24
C ASN A 93 10.04 5.02 -9.14
N PRO A 94 10.68 4.20 -9.99
CA PRO A 94 10.52 2.74 -9.93
C PRO A 94 10.98 2.14 -8.59
N LEU A 95 11.95 2.76 -7.90
CA LEU A 95 12.42 2.30 -6.58
C LEU A 95 11.31 2.29 -5.52
N SER A 96 10.29 3.14 -5.68
CA SER A 96 9.12 3.14 -4.79
C SER A 96 8.32 1.84 -4.92
N ILE A 97 8.20 1.30 -6.14
CA ILE A 97 7.54 0.01 -6.37
C ILE A 97 8.38 -1.11 -5.76
N GLU A 98 9.69 -1.12 -6.00
CA GLU A 98 10.59 -2.15 -5.45
C GLU A 98 10.56 -2.17 -3.93
N LYS A 99 10.56 -1.00 -3.29
CA LYS A 99 10.44 -0.87 -1.84
C LYS A 99 9.14 -1.47 -1.31
N VAL A 100 8.01 -1.16 -1.93
CA VAL A 100 6.70 -1.70 -1.53
C VAL A 100 6.65 -3.22 -1.75
N ILE A 101 7.13 -3.71 -2.88
CA ILE A 101 7.17 -5.16 -3.17
C ILE A 101 8.09 -5.89 -2.19
N SER A 102 9.25 -5.30 -1.88
CA SER A 102 10.19 -5.88 -0.90
C SER A 102 9.55 -5.99 0.47
N GLU A 103 8.91 -4.93 0.96
CA GLU A 103 8.20 -4.95 2.24
C GLU A 103 7.03 -5.94 2.25
N ILE A 104 6.31 -6.11 1.13
CA ILE A 104 5.24 -7.13 1.07
C ILE A 104 5.84 -8.54 1.16
N LYS A 105 6.98 -8.79 0.52
CA LYS A 105 7.60 -10.13 0.51
C LYS A 105 8.26 -10.48 1.85
N ASP A 106 8.88 -9.51 2.49
CA ASP A 106 9.60 -9.64 3.76
C ASP A 106 9.19 -8.49 4.69
N PRO A 107 8.01 -8.58 5.33
CA PRO A 107 7.46 -7.48 6.12
C PRO A 107 8.24 -7.26 7.40
N THR A 108 8.52 -6.00 7.70
CA THR A 108 9.20 -5.58 8.94
C THR A 108 8.32 -5.97 10.14
N PRO A 109 8.80 -6.85 11.04
CA PRO A 109 8.00 -7.29 12.18
C PRO A 109 7.58 -6.12 13.08
N LYS A 110 6.46 -6.28 13.79
CA LYS A 110 6.12 -5.38 14.89
C LYS A 110 7.23 -5.48 15.95
N LYS A 111 7.77 -4.33 16.34
CA LYS A 111 8.57 -4.23 17.57
C LYS A 111 7.64 -4.26 18.77
#